data_AF-A0A2M7CJU1-F1
#
_entry.id   AF-A0A2M7CJU1-F1
#
_cell.length_a   1.000
_cell.length_b   1.000
_cell.length_c   1.000
_cell.angle_alpha   90.00
_cell.angle_beta   90.00
_cell.angle_gamma   90.00
#
_symmetry.space_group_name_H-M   'P 1'
#
loop_
_entity.id
_entity.type
_entity.pdbx_description
1 polymer ?
#
loop_
_entity_poly.entity_id
_entity_poly.type
_entity_poly.pdbx_seq_one_letter_code
_entity_poly.pdbx_strand_id
1 'polypeptide(L)'
;SQVTLPGTQELMAHQRTAVILATGGSDMVRVAHSMGKPAYGVGPGNVPVYVDRSADIEKAARYIVASKAFDHSVICATEQAVVADRPIADRLAQLMVNEGAYFIDEAQADALRRTLFQPNGAIIPGSV
;
A
#
# COMPACT_ATOMS: atom_id res chain seq x y z
N SER A 1 -5.32 0.73 28.04
CA SER A 1 -6.15 1.92 27.77
C SER A 1 -6.84 1.74 26.44
N GLN A 2 -8.14 2.01 26.35
CA GLN A 2 -8.88 1.90 25.09
C GLN A 2 -8.77 3.24 24.33
N VAL A 3 -8.23 3.22 23.11
CA VAL A 3 -8.21 4.41 22.25
C VAL A 3 -9.63 4.64 21.71
N THR A 4 -10.12 5.87 21.81
CA THR A 4 -11.47 6.23 21.36
C THR A 4 -11.42 7.43 20.42
N LEU A 5 -12.37 7.52 19.49
CA LEU A 5 -12.46 8.66 18.58
C LEU A 5 -12.57 10.02 19.33
N PRO A 6 -13.41 10.15 20.38
CA PRO A 6 -13.44 11.38 21.18
C PRO A 6 -12.10 11.69 21.85
N GLY A 7 -11.38 10.68 22.34
CA GLY A 7 -10.06 10.88 22.96
C GLY A 7 -9.01 11.40 21.96
N THR A 8 -9.01 10.86 20.74
CA THR A 8 -8.14 11.36 19.66
C THR A 8 -8.48 12.81 19.28
N GLN A 9 -9.77 13.14 19.18
CA GLN A 9 -10.23 14.50 18.88
C GLN A 9 -9.82 15.49 19.99
N GLU A 10 -10.01 15.11 21.25
CA GLU A 10 -9.60 15.93 22.39
C GLU A 10 -8.08 16.15 22.36
N LEU A 11 -7.27 15.10 22.17
CA LEU A 11 -5.81 15.23 22.07
C LEU A 11 -5.39 16.21 20.95
N MET A 12 -6.02 16.11 19.78
CA MET A 12 -5.71 16.99 18.66
C MET A 12 -6.14 18.44 18.92
N ALA A 13 -7.29 18.67 19.56
CA ALA A 13 -7.80 20.01 19.83
C ALA A 13 -7.19 20.67 21.08
N HIS A 14 -6.67 19.87 22.02
CA HIS A 14 -6.26 20.33 23.35
C HIS A 14 -5.28 21.52 23.28
N GLN A 15 -5.48 22.52 24.12
CA GLN A 15 -4.71 23.78 24.10
C GLN A 15 -3.18 23.58 24.23
N ARG A 16 -2.75 22.51 24.92
CA ARG A 16 -1.33 22.15 25.10
C ARG A 16 -0.70 21.42 23.91
N THR A 17 -1.48 20.97 22.93
CA THR A 17 -0.96 20.33 21.72
C THR A 17 -0.42 21.40 20.78
N ALA A 18 0.90 21.45 20.60
CA ALA A 18 1.54 22.46 19.75
C ALA A 18 1.65 22.03 18.28
N VAL A 19 1.78 20.73 18.02
CA VAL A 19 1.95 20.14 16.68
C VAL A 19 1.24 18.78 16.64
N ILE A 20 0.68 18.42 15.49
CA ILE A 20 0.08 17.11 15.23
C ILE A 20 0.93 16.33 14.21
N LEU A 21 1.31 15.10 14.53
CA LEU A 21 1.93 14.15 13.60
C LEU A 21 0.89 13.08 13.24
N ALA A 22 0.33 13.14 12.03
CA ALA A 22 -0.78 12.29 11.63
C ALA A 22 -0.34 11.24 10.60
N THR A 23 -0.10 10.01 11.08
CA THR A 23 0.22 8.85 10.22
C THR A 23 -0.95 7.89 10.18
N GLY A 24 -1.72 7.88 9.10
CA GLY A 24 -2.86 7.00 8.92
C GLY A 24 -3.67 7.35 7.67
N GLY A 25 -4.93 6.92 7.62
CA GLY A 25 -5.80 7.15 6.46
C GLY A 25 -6.08 8.64 6.18
N SER A 26 -6.42 8.93 4.92
CA SER A 26 -6.65 10.30 4.43
C SER A 26 -7.65 11.11 5.27
N ASP A 27 -8.69 10.46 5.80
CA ASP A 27 -9.68 11.13 6.65
C ASP A 27 -9.08 11.63 7.97
N MET A 28 -8.24 10.83 8.63
CA MET A 28 -7.57 11.23 9.87
C MET A 28 -6.59 12.38 9.62
N VAL A 29 -5.84 12.31 8.51
CA VAL A 29 -4.90 13.36 8.11
C VAL A 29 -5.64 14.66 7.82
N ARG A 30 -6.77 14.59 7.09
CA ARG A 30 -7.64 15.75 6.84
C ARG A 30 -8.15 16.37 8.13
N VAL A 31 -8.60 15.53 9.07
CA VAL A 31 -9.05 15.98 10.40
C VAL A 31 -7.92 16.68 11.15
N ALA A 32 -6.71 16.12 11.17
CA ALA A 32 -5.54 16.75 11.81
C ALA A 32 -5.25 18.16 11.26
N HIS A 33 -5.29 18.33 9.94
CA HIS A 33 -5.10 19.63 9.29
C HIS A 33 -6.23 20.65 9.57
N SER A 34 -7.41 20.20 10.01
CA SER A 34 -8.54 21.09 10.35
C SER A 34 -8.55 21.60 11.80
N MET A 35 -7.56 21.25 12.62
CA MET A 35 -7.55 21.56 14.06
C MET A 35 -7.02 22.97 14.41
N GLY A 36 -6.70 23.79 13.41
CA GLY A 36 -6.11 25.12 13.63
C GLY A 36 -4.70 25.07 14.24
N LYS A 37 -4.01 23.93 14.14
CA LYS A 37 -2.66 23.70 14.64
C LYS A 37 -1.74 23.23 13.52
N PRO A 38 -0.42 23.49 13.59
CA PRO A 38 0.54 22.89 12.68
C PRO A 38 0.42 21.37 12.66
N ALA A 39 0.31 20.80 11.46
CA ALA A 39 0.16 19.36 11.28
C ALA A 39 1.08 18.86 10.16
N TYR A 40 1.74 17.73 10.42
CA TYR A 40 2.48 16.96 9.43
C TYR A 40 1.69 15.67 9.16
N GLY A 41 1.08 15.60 7.98
CA GLY A 41 0.29 14.47 7.52
C GLY A 41 1.03 13.63 6.48
N VAL A 42 0.59 12.37 6.33
CA VAL A 42 1.01 11.47 5.25
C VAL A 42 -0.14 11.23 4.26
N GLY A 43 0.14 10.54 3.16
CA GLY A 43 -0.89 10.09 2.20
C GLY A 43 -0.80 8.60 1.93
N PRO A 44 -1.84 7.99 1.35
CA PRO A 44 -1.79 6.61 0.89
C PRO A 44 -0.80 6.46 -0.27
N GLY A 45 -0.15 5.30 -0.34
CA GLY A 45 0.71 4.92 -1.47
C GLY A 45 0.00 3.94 -2.40
N ASN A 46 0.32 4.02 -3.69
CA ASN A 46 -0.05 3.03 -4.70
C ASN A 46 1.13 2.88 -5.68
N VAL A 47 2.26 2.36 -5.17
CA VAL A 47 3.57 2.52 -5.81
C VAL A 47 3.69 1.67 -7.08
N PRO A 48 3.86 2.26 -8.28
CA PRO A 48 4.19 1.51 -9.47
C PRO A 48 5.70 1.30 -9.58
N VAL A 49 6.12 0.15 -10.11
CA VAL A 49 7.51 -0.14 -10.46
C VAL A 49 7.61 -0.40 -11.96
N TYR A 50 8.38 0.44 -12.65
CA TYR A 50 8.73 0.22 -14.04
C TYR A 50 10.05 -0.55 -14.14
N VAL A 51 10.06 -1.64 -14.92
CA VAL A 51 11.25 -2.44 -15.22
C VAL A 51 11.57 -2.30 -16.71
N ASP A 52 12.57 -1.49 -17.01
CA ASP A 52 13.09 -1.30 -18.37
C ASP A 52 13.91 -2.52 -18.84
N ARG A 53 14.02 -2.69 -20.17
CA ARG A 53 14.81 -3.77 -20.79
C ARG A 53 16.29 -3.77 -20.42
N SER A 54 16.84 -2.64 -19.99
CA SER A 54 18.25 -2.52 -19.58
C SER A 54 18.50 -2.90 -18.11
N ALA A 55 17.44 -3.18 -17.34
CA ALA A 55 17.57 -3.51 -15.93
C ALA A 55 18.22 -4.88 -15.70
N ASP A 56 18.85 -5.02 -14.54
CA ASP A 56 19.19 -6.33 -13.97
C ASP A 56 17.89 -7.00 -13.47
N ILE A 57 17.29 -7.82 -14.33
CA ILE A 57 15.97 -8.41 -14.10
C ILE A 57 15.96 -9.51 -13.03
N GLU A 58 17.11 -10.14 -12.72
CA GLU A 58 17.22 -11.10 -11.63
C GLU A 58 17.17 -10.37 -10.28
N LYS A 59 17.95 -9.29 -10.16
CA LYS A 59 17.91 -8.43 -8.98
C LYS A 59 16.55 -7.74 -8.82
N ALA A 60 15.95 -7.28 -9.92
CA ALA A 60 14.64 -6.65 -9.91
C ALA A 60 13.56 -7.61 -9.40
N ALA A 61 13.50 -8.85 -9.93
CA ALA A 61 12.55 -9.86 -9.48
C ALA A 61 12.65 -10.12 -7.97
N ARG A 62 13.88 -10.38 -7.48
CA ARG A 62 14.14 -10.61 -6.05
C ARG A 62 13.67 -9.45 -5.18
N TYR A 63 13.99 -8.22 -5.56
CA TYR A 63 13.65 -7.04 -4.75
C TYR A 63 12.16 -6.75 -4.75
N ILE A 64 11.50 -6.83 -5.90
CA ILE A 64 10.06 -6.61 -6.00
C ILE A 64 9.31 -7.63 -5.14
N VAL A 65 9.65 -8.92 -5.27
CA VAL A 65 8.96 -9.98 -4.51
C VAL A 65 9.24 -9.87 -3.02
N ALA A 66 10.50 -9.66 -2.62
CA ALA A 66 10.87 -9.54 -1.21
C ALA A 66 10.25 -8.30 -0.55
N SER A 67 10.27 -7.15 -1.22
CA SER A 67 9.68 -5.90 -0.72
C SER A 67 8.17 -6.02 -0.59
N LYS A 68 7.49 -6.57 -1.61
CA LYS A 68 6.03 -6.80 -1.55
C LYS A 68 5.63 -7.78 -0.45
N ALA A 69 6.41 -8.84 -0.23
CA ALA A 69 6.12 -9.85 0.77
C ALA A 69 6.43 -9.40 2.20
N PHE A 70 7.27 -8.38 2.38
CA PHE A 70 7.66 -7.88 3.69
C PHE A 70 6.43 -7.40 4.48
N ASP A 71 6.29 -7.90 5.71
CA ASP A 71 5.19 -7.61 6.62
C ASP A 71 3.81 -7.69 5.94
N HIS A 72 3.62 -8.68 5.07
CA HIS A 72 2.39 -8.90 4.31
C HIS A 72 1.88 -7.66 3.56
N SER A 73 2.80 -6.83 3.03
CA SER A 73 2.49 -5.62 2.25
C SER A 73 1.81 -4.50 3.04
N VAL A 74 1.88 -4.47 4.38
CA VAL A 74 1.24 -3.39 5.17
C VAL A 74 1.94 -2.02 5.02
N ILE A 75 3.20 -2.01 4.58
CA ILE A 75 3.98 -0.78 4.41
C ILE A 75 3.50 -0.03 3.16
N CYS A 76 3.13 1.24 3.31
CA CYS A 76 2.53 2.06 2.24
C CYS A 76 3.43 2.29 1.01
N ALA A 77 4.74 2.10 1.15
CA ALA A 77 5.72 2.24 0.08
C ALA A 77 5.91 0.96 -0.74
N THR A 78 5.27 -0.15 -0.36
CA THR A 78 5.39 -1.43 -1.09
C THR A 78 4.74 -1.35 -2.46
N GLU A 79 5.31 -2.13 -3.37
CA GLU A 79 4.92 -2.20 -4.77
C GLU A 79 3.46 -2.65 -4.92
N GLN A 80 2.70 -1.95 -5.74
CA GLN A 80 1.29 -2.30 -6.03
C GLN A 80 1.07 -2.74 -7.47
N ALA A 81 1.94 -2.31 -8.39
CA ALA A 81 1.91 -2.74 -9.78
C ALA A 81 3.32 -2.78 -10.37
N VAL A 82 3.59 -3.81 -11.18
CA VAL A 82 4.81 -3.90 -11.99
C VAL A 82 4.44 -3.64 -13.44
N VAL A 83 5.13 -2.68 -14.05
CA VAL A 83 5.05 -2.37 -15.48
C VAL A 83 6.38 -2.81 -16.10
N ALA A 84 6.36 -3.83 -16.94
CA ALA A 84 7.56 -4.39 -17.54
C ALA A 84 7.66 -4.04 -19.03
N ASP A 85 8.86 -3.70 -19.51
CA ASP A 85 9.09 -3.55 -20.95
C ASP A 85 8.91 -4.90 -21.67
N ARG A 86 8.22 -4.89 -22.80
CA ARG A 86 7.71 -6.10 -23.46
C ARG A 86 8.76 -7.20 -23.73
N PRO A 87 9.99 -6.90 -24.20
CA PRO A 87 11.01 -7.92 -24.46
C PRO A 87 11.48 -8.71 -23.24
N ILE A 88 11.30 -8.18 -22.02
CA ILE A 88 11.76 -8.82 -20.78
C ILE A 88 10.62 -9.35 -19.90
N ALA A 89 9.36 -9.07 -20.27
CA ALA A 89 8.19 -9.33 -19.42
C ALA A 89 8.06 -10.81 -19.01
N ASP A 90 8.13 -11.74 -19.97
CA ASP A 90 7.97 -13.18 -19.68
C ASP A 90 9.11 -13.71 -18.81
N ARG A 91 10.35 -13.24 -19.06
CA ARG A 91 11.51 -13.65 -18.27
C ARG A 91 11.44 -13.09 -16.86
N LEU A 92 11.04 -11.83 -16.70
CA LEU A 92 10.85 -11.22 -15.38
C LEU A 92 9.77 -11.95 -14.59
N ALA A 93 8.64 -12.28 -15.22
CA ALA A 93 7.56 -13.06 -14.60
C ALA A 93 8.07 -14.41 -14.08
N GLN A 94 8.83 -15.15 -14.89
CA GLN A 94 9.42 -16.43 -14.48
C GLN A 94 10.40 -16.28 -13.31
N LEU A 95 11.23 -15.22 -13.32
CA LEU A 95 12.15 -14.94 -12.21
C LEU A 95 11.39 -14.60 -10.93
N MET A 96 10.30 -13.82 -11.01
CA MET A 96 9.46 -13.54 -9.85
C MET A 96 8.84 -14.81 -9.26
N VAL A 97 8.42 -15.77 -10.11
CA VAL A 97 7.95 -17.08 -9.64
C VAL A 97 9.05 -17.83 -8.89
N ASN A 98 10.28 -17.79 -9.38
CA ASN A 98 11.42 -18.43 -8.72
C ASN A 98 11.72 -17.81 -7.35
N GLU A 99 11.40 -16.52 -7.15
CA GLU A 99 11.52 -15.80 -5.88
C GLU A 99 10.31 -16.02 -4.95
N GLY A 100 9.33 -16.83 -5.36
CA GLY A 100 8.18 -17.22 -4.54
C GLY A 100 6.85 -16.55 -4.91
N ALA A 101 6.80 -15.77 -6.00
CA ALA A 101 5.54 -15.26 -6.51
C ALA A 101 4.71 -16.37 -7.17
N TYR A 102 3.40 -16.17 -7.26
CA TYR A 102 2.48 -17.06 -7.95
C TYR A 102 1.63 -16.26 -8.94
N PHE A 103 1.70 -16.60 -10.22
CA PHE A 103 0.81 -16.04 -11.24
C PHE A 103 -0.51 -16.79 -11.23
N ILE A 104 -1.55 -16.09 -10.80
CA ILE A 104 -2.91 -16.61 -10.76
C ILE A 104 -3.55 -16.63 -12.15
N ASP A 105 -4.48 -17.54 -12.36
CA ASP A 105 -5.37 -17.53 -13.52
C ASP A 105 -6.55 -16.54 -13.34
N GLU A 106 -7.35 -16.37 -14.40
CA GLU A 106 -8.50 -15.45 -14.38
C GLU A 106 -9.55 -15.85 -13.33
N ALA A 107 -9.77 -17.14 -13.11
CA ALA A 107 -10.77 -17.62 -12.15
C ALA A 107 -10.34 -17.32 -10.70
N GLN A 108 -9.06 -17.52 -10.40
CA GLN A 108 -8.43 -17.15 -9.14
C GLN A 108 -8.43 -15.62 -8.94
N ALA A 109 -8.13 -14.85 -10.00
CA ALA A 109 -8.20 -13.39 -9.96
C ALA A 109 -9.62 -12.88 -9.67
N ASP A 110 -10.63 -13.47 -10.31
CA ASP A 110 -12.04 -13.19 -10.07
C ASP A 110 -12.46 -13.51 -8.62
N ALA A 111 -12.01 -14.64 -8.09
CA ALA A 111 -12.29 -15.03 -6.71
C ALA A 111 -11.69 -14.01 -5.72
N LEU A 112 -10.39 -13.69 -5.87
CA LEU A 112 -9.73 -12.66 -5.05
C LEU A 112 -10.42 -11.31 -5.17
N ARG A 113 -10.81 -10.90 -6.38
CA ARG A 113 -11.50 -9.61 -6.61
C ARG A 113 -12.79 -9.52 -5.80
N ARG A 114 -13.60 -10.58 -5.77
CA ARG A 114 -14.87 -10.63 -5.02
C ARG A 114 -14.65 -10.70 -3.50
N THR A 115 -13.55 -11.27 -3.04
CA THR A 115 -13.20 -11.34 -1.62
C THR A 115 -12.64 -10.01 -1.11
N LEU A 116 -11.84 -9.32 -1.93
CA LEU A 116 -11.07 -8.15 -1.49
C LEU A 116 -11.80 -6.82 -1.76
N PHE A 117 -12.58 -6.71 -2.83
CA PHE A 117 -13.14 -5.45 -3.30
C PHE A 117 -14.67 -5.48 -3.43
N GLN A 118 -15.28 -4.34 -3.13
CA GLN A 118 -16.67 -4.04 -3.44
C GLN A 118 -16.85 -3.74 -4.95
N PRO A 119 -18.07 -3.79 -5.50
CA PRO A 119 -18.33 -3.50 -6.91
C PRO A 119 -17.91 -2.08 -7.36
N ASN A 120 -17.83 -1.13 -6.42
CA ASN A 120 -17.35 0.24 -6.67
C ASN A 120 -15.82 0.38 -6.60
N GLY A 121 -15.09 -0.73 -6.39
CA GLY A 121 -13.62 -0.76 -6.28
C GLY A 121 -13.06 -0.47 -4.89
N ALA A 122 -13.90 -0.17 -3.88
CA ALA A 122 -13.44 0.01 -2.51
C ALA A 122 -13.00 -1.32 -1.87
N ILE A 123 -11.97 -1.30 -1.03
CA ILE A 123 -11.54 -2.49 -0.27
C ILE A 123 -12.59 -2.85 0.79
N ILE A 124 -12.81 -4.15 1.00
CA ILE A 124 -13.67 -4.67 2.06
C ILE A 124 -12.87 -4.62 3.39
N PRO A 125 -13.29 -3.87 4.42
CA PRO A 125 -12.45 -3.59 5.61
C PRO A 125 -12.03 -4.80 6.47
N GLY A 126 -12.58 -5.98 6.23
CA GLY A 126 -12.24 -7.21 6.95
C GLY A 126 -11.63 -8.30 6.07
N SER A 127 -11.30 -7.99 4.82
CA SER A 127 -10.68 -8.93 3.88
C SER A 127 -9.15 -8.76 3.76
N VAL A 128 -8.61 -7.74 4.42
CA VAL A 128 -7.19 -7.39 4.47
C VAL A 128 -6.72 -7.19 5.91
#